data_AF-A0A267TLA8-F1
#
_entry.id   AF-A0A267TLA8-F1
#
_cell.length_a   1.000
_cell.length_b   1.000
_cell.length_c   1.000
_cell.angle_alpha   90.00
_cell.angle_beta   90.00
_cell.angle_gamma   90.00
#
_symmetry.space_group_name_H-M   'P 1'
#
loop_
_entity.id
_entity.type
_entity.pdbx_description
1 polymer ?
#
loop_
_entity_poly.entity_id
_entity_poly.type
_entity_poly.pdbx_seq_one_letter_code
_entity_poly.pdbx_strand_id
1 'polypeptide(L)'
;MKKNVLSFLLVSLIQTVIFAQSKIDSSSYPVQVFQLLTKYNWEKNYVDMQDGSILQDPAAERKTVMCLMFRKNGTGSFIQGEQASSFRFRIIDSLVTINEAIYKIDKINDYEMTFSVYAKNLDGDEKFRFHYLATKDTPSEIYLRKLIKPNIVFDAPKKDTIFLFNQEVYPKFRGNSEWLRNVPDFEQAFDDTYGVSYNFIEDEFVSHIPKNINTRFEVSFDVTTRGLVENIVITSSTNPEYNPYLSAAIQNTSRKWLPARWKEKNYKSRIQYAFQTEKEDPNAIAYDPEIYDNFYNRAMGLMARKKYDKAVGLLSKCILMTEDSIDALYKRAECYQAAGIMKYACMDWSFLSSKGLKRAEKLYWQNCKQ
;
A
#
# COMPACT_ATOMS: atom_id res chain seq x y z
N MET A 1 -80.55 24.69 -54.61
CA MET A 1 -79.29 25.09 -55.26
C MET A 1 -78.24 24.03 -54.98
N LYS A 2 -77.71 23.42 -56.06
CA LYS A 2 -76.40 22.75 -56.27
C LYS A 2 -75.41 22.82 -55.08
N LYS A 3 -74.65 21.80 -54.66
CA LYS A 3 -74.22 20.50 -55.20
C LYS A 3 -73.56 19.68 -54.06
N ASN A 4 -73.72 18.36 -54.11
CA ASN A 4 -72.77 17.25 -53.81
C ASN A 4 -72.16 17.13 -52.38
N VAL A 5 -72.47 16.13 -51.55
CA VAL A 5 -72.38 14.64 -51.65
C VAL A 5 -70.97 14.10 -51.36
N LEU A 6 -70.96 13.06 -50.50
CA LEU A 6 -69.92 12.15 -49.99
C LEU A 6 -69.21 12.58 -48.69
N SER A 7 -69.56 12.12 -47.48
CA SER A 7 -69.77 10.75 -46.94
C SER A 7 -68.48 9.93 -46.82
N PHE A 8 -67.95 9.78 -45.59
CA PHE A 8 -67.92 8.54 -44.80
C PHE A 8 -66.71 8.45 -43.85
N LEU A 9 -67.04 8.06 -42.61
CA LEU A 9 -66.28 7.37 -41.55
C LEU A 9 -65.07 8.05 -40.92
N LEU A 10 -65.15 8.43 -39.64
CA LEU A 10 -65.06 7.59 -38.42
C LEU A 10 -63.60 7.24 -38.10
N VAL A 11 -63.14 7.77 -36.96
CA VAL A 11 -62.51 7.07 -35.83
C VAL A 11 -61.55 8.04 -35.15
N SER A 12 -61.77 8.21 -33.85
CA SER A 12 -60.90 8.92 -32.91
C SER A 12 -59.44 8.50 -33.07
N LEU A 13 -58.55 9.46 -33.34
CA LEU A 13 -57.13 9.27 -33.07
C LEU A 13 -56.72 10.15 -31.89
N ILE A 14 -56.62 9.49 -30.75
CA ILE A 14 -55.64 9.79 -29.70
C ILE A 14 -54.29 9.95 -30.43
N GLN A 15 -53.75 11.17 -30.48
CA GLN A 15 -52.39 11.38 -30.95
C GLN A 15 -51.44 10.84 -29.89
N THR A 16 -51.13 9.56 -30.03
CA THR A 16 -49.82 8.99 -29.71
C THR A 16 -48.76 9.91 -30.27
N VAL A 17 -48.02 10.57 -29.37
CA VAL A 17 -46.71 11.14 -29.70
C VAL A 17 -45.84 9.96 -30.11
N ILE A 18 -45.72 9.79 -31.42
CA ILE A 18 -44.79 8.85 -32.04
C ILE A 18 -43.41 9.25 -31.54
N PHE A 19 -42.83 8.40 -30.69
CA PHE A 19 -41.39 8.34 -30.52
C PHE A 19 -40.80 8.19 -31.92
N ALA A 20 -40.27 9.28 -32.46
CA ALA A 20 -39.30 9.21 -33.53
C ALA A 20 -38.06 8.53 -32.93
N GLN A 21 -38.07 7.20 -32.93
CA GLN A 21 -36.86 6.40 -32.95
C GLN A 21 -36.14 6.77 -34.25
N SER A 22 -35.43 7.89 -34.22
CA SER A 22 -34.24 8.03 -35.05
C SER A 22 -33.46 6.74 -34.82
N LYS A 23 -33.24 5.96 -35.88
CA LYS A 23 -32.28 4.85 -35.86
C LYS A 23 -31.00 5.44 -35.30
N ILE A 24 -30.78 5.22 -34.00
CA ILE A 24 -29.52 5.53 -33.34
C ILE A 24 -28.55 4.63 -34.07
N ASP A 25 -27.73 5.22 -34.93
CA ASP A 25 -26.69 4.51 -35.63
C ASP A 25 -25.81 3.88 -34.55
N SER A 26 -25.94 2.57 -34.39
CA SER A 26 -25.23 1.80 -33.38
C SER A 26 -23.71 1.85 -33.62
N SER A 27 -23.27 2.40 -34.75
CA SER A 27 -21.88 2.66 -35.09
C SER A 27 -21.40 4.08 -34.76
N SER A 28 -22.27 5.02 -34.33
CA SER A 28 -21.83 6.38 -34.01
C SER A 28 -20.94 6.44 -32.78
N TYR A 29 -19.90 7.28 -32.82
CA TYR A 29 -18.91 7.41 -31.74
C TYR A 29 -19.55 7.67 -30.36
N PRO A 30 -20.54 8.58 -30.20
CA PRO A 30 -21.20 8.79 -28.90
C PRO A 30 -21.90 7.54 -28.35
N VAL A 31 -22.46 6.70 -29.23
CA VAL A 31 -23.14 5.46 -28.84
C VAL A 31 -22.13 4.42 -28.37
N GLN A 32 -20.99 4.30 -29.06
CA GLN A 32 -19.91 3.40 -28.66
C GLN A 32 -19.32 3.81 -27.30
N VAL A 33 -19.06 5.11 -27.12
CA VAL A 33 -18.60 5.67 -25.83
C VAL A 33 -19.63 5.40 -24.74
N PHE A 34 -20.92 5.66 -24.99
CA PHE A 34 -21.98 5.40 -24.01
C PHE A 34 -22.03 3.92 -23.61
N GLN A 35 -21.88 3.01 -24.57
CA GLN A 35 -21.82 1.57 -24.31
C GLN A 35 -20.62 1.22 -23.43
N LEU A 36 -19.42 1.71 -23.75
CA LEU A 36 -18.21 1.46 -22.95
C LEU A 36 -18.34 2.04 -21.53
N LEU A 37 -18.76 3.31 -21.41
CA LEU A 37 -18.92 3.97 -20.11
C LEU A 37 -19.88 3.22 -19.19
N THR A 38 -20.98 2.70 -19.74
CA THR A 38 -22.01 1.99 -18.96
C THR A 38 -21.78 0.48 -18.84
N LYS A 39 -20.77 -0.06 -19.53
CA LYS A 39 -20.37 -1.48 -19.45
C LYS A 39 -19.45 -1.76 -18.27
N TYR A 40 -18.65 -0.77 -17.85
CA TYR A 40 -17.67 -0.89 -16.78
C TYR A 40 -17.86 0.17 -15.69
N ASN A 41 -17.31 -0.14 -14.53
CA ASN A 41 -16.95 0.86 -13.53
C ASN A 41 -15.53 1.34 -13.84
N TRP A 42 -15.22 2.58 -13.47
CA TRP A 42 -13.97 3.24 -13.84
C TRP A 42 -13.22 3.63 -12.59
N GLU A 43 -12.16 2.90 -12.27
CA GLU A 43 -11.32 3.14 -11.11
C GLU A 43 -10.25 4.17 -11.45
N LYS A 44 -10.13 5.24 -10.65
CA LYS A 44 -9.10 6.27 -10.88
C LYS A 44 -7.72 5.67 -10.64
N ASN A 45 -6.82 5.87 -11.62
CA ASN A 45 -5.45 5.39 -11.58
C ASN A 45 -4.49 6.52 -11.17
N TYR A 46 -4.29 7.51 -12.06
CA TYR A 46 -3.43 8.67 -11.79
C TYR A 46 -3.94 9.93 -12.52
N VAL A 47 -3.32 11.07 -12.23
CA VAL A 47 -3.56 12.34 -12.90
C VAL A 47 -2.23 12.85 -13.44
N ASP A 48 -2.22 13.34 -14.67
CA ASP A 48 -1.07 14.01 -15.25
C ASP A 48 -1.48 15.33 -15.91
N MET A 49 -0.48 16.12 -16.27
CA MET A 49 -0.64 17.30 -17.12
C MET A 49 -0.45 16.90 -18.59
N GLN A 50 -0.88 17.76 -19.51
CA GLN A 50 -0.79 17.48 -20.94
C GLN A 50 0.66 17.35 -21.43
N ASP A 51 1.62 17.99 -20.76
CA ASP A 51 3.07 17.87 -20.97
C ASP A 51 3.66 16.51 -20.52
N GLY A 52 2.86 15.67 -19.86
CA GLY A 52 3.26 14.35 -19.34
C GLY A 52 3.74 14.37 -17.89
N SER A 53 3.76 15.52 -17.22
CA SER A 53 4.12 15.64 -15.81
C SER A 53 3.10 14.91 -14.94
N ILE A 54 3.54 13.85 -14.24
CA ILE A 54 2.69 13.09 -13.31
C ILE A 54 2.53 13.91 -12.03
N LEU A 55 1.28 14.14 -11.64
CA LEU A 55 0.97 14.81 -10.38
C LEU A 55 0.84 13.77 -9.28
N GLN A 56 1.54 13.97 -8.17
CA GLN A 56 1.27 13.23 -6.95
C GLN A 56 -0.15 13.59 -6.48
N ASP A 57 -1.09 12.68 -6.72
CA ASP A 57 -2.44 12.77 -6.18
C ASP A 57 -2.47 12.05 -4.83
N PRO A 58 -2.52 12.77 -3.69
CA PRO A 58 -2.55 12.15 -2.37
C PRO A 58 -3.76 11.24 -2.19
N ALA A 59 -4.83 11.40 -2.98
CA ALA A 59 -5.99 10.53 -2.95
C ALA A 59 -5.77 9.21 -3.71
N ALA A 60 -4.88 9.16 -4.70
CA ALA A 60 -4.49 7.94 -5.39
C ALA A 60 -3.48 7.11 -4.56
N GLU A 61 -2.64 7.79 -3.77
CA GLU A 61 -1.68 7.16 -2.84
C GLU A 61 -2.32 6.70 -1.53
N ARG A 62 -3.40 7.36 -1.08
CA ARG A 62 -4.19 6.87 0.05
C ARG A 62 -4.93 5.61 -0.39
N LYS A 63 -5.05 4.63 0.51
CA LYS A 63 -5.88 3.42 0.38
C LYS A 63 -7.37 3.78 0.27
N THR A 64 -7.77 4.62 -0.67
CA THR A 64 -9.12 5.19 -0.80
C THR A 64 -9.66 4.78 -2.16
N VAL A 65 -10.87 4.22 -2.18
CA VAL A 65 -11.54 3.89 -3.43
C VAL A 65 -11.96 5.17 -4.12
N MET A 66 -11.53 5.36 -5.36
CA MET A 66 -12.03 6.41 -6.24
C MET A 66 -12.57 5.76 -7.50
N CYS A 67 -13.88 5.82 -7.69
CA CYS A 67 -14.55 5.10 -8.79
C CYS A 67 -15.69 5.94 -9.39
N LEU A 68 -15.77 5.94 -10.72
CA LEU A 68 -16.91 6.46 -11.48
C LEU A 68 -17.76 5.31 -12.01
N MET A 69 -19.07 5.45 -11.85
CA MET A 69 -20.05 4.50 -12.39
C MET A 69 -21.04 5.25 -13.26
N PHE A 70 -21.21 4.83 -14.51
CA PHE A 70 -22.20 5.41 -15.43
C PHE A 70 -23.36 4.44 -15.62
N ARG A 71 -24.60 4.94 -15.60
CA ARG A 71 -25.82 4.15 -15.78
C ARG A 71 -26.48 4.49 -17.10
N LYS A 72 -27.18 3.49 -17.65
CA LYS A 72 -27.91 3.59 -18.94
C LYS A 72 -29.02 4.65 -18.96
N ASN A 73 -29.44 5.16 -17.80
CA ASN A 73 -30.43 6.23 -17.69
C ASN A 73 -29.82 7.65 -17.72
N GLY A 74 -28.53 7.81 -18.03
CA GLY A 74 -27.85 9.12 -18.07
C GLY A 74 -27.46 9.67 -16.69
N THR A 75 -27.52 8.85 -15.65
CA THR A 75 -27.01 9.19 -14.31
C THR A 75 -25.75 8.41 -13.99
N GLY A 76 -24.94 8.90 -13.06
CA GLY A 76 -23.79 8.19 -12.56
C GLY A 76 -23.54 8.45 -11.09
N SER A 77 -22.48 7.84 -10.58
CA SER A 77 -22.06 8.00 -9.19
C SER A 77 -20.54 8.09 -9.14
N PHE A 78 -20.03 9.07 -8.40
CA PHE A 78 -18.63 9.20 -8.04
C PHE A 78 -18.48 8.75 -6.58
N ILE A 79 -17.65 7.72 -6.38
CA ILE A 79 -17.35 7.15 -5.08
C ILE A 79 -15.96 7.63 -4.67
N GLN A 80 -15.85 8.17 -3.47
CA GLN A 80 -14.59 8.52 -2.82
C GLN A 80 -14.61 7.99 -1.38
N GLY A 81 -13.89 6.90 -1.13
CA GLY A 81 -13.94 6.20 0.15
C GLY A 81 -15.37 5.73 0.46
N GLU A 82 -15.90 6.15 1.60
CA GLU A 82 -17.28 5.84 2.03
C GLU A 82 -18.33 6.81 1.43
N GLN A 83 -17.89 7.91 0.82
CA GLN A 83 -18.79 8.91 0.28
C GLN A 83 -19.17 8.60 -1.16
N ALA A 84 -20.46 8.75 -1.46
CA ALA A 84 -21.02 8.61 -2.81
C ALA A 84 -21.74 9.90 -3.19
N SER A 85 -21.37 10.48 -4.33
CA SER A 85 -22.07 11.61 -4.94
C SER A 85 -22.67 11.20 -6.26
N SER A 86 -23.91 11.59 -6.51
CA SER A 86 -24.57 11.33 -7.80
C SER A 86 -24.28 12.45 -8.78
N PHE A 87 -24.24 12.11 -10.06
CA PHE A 87 -24.12 13.09 -11.13
C PHE A 87 -25.02 12.72 -12.31
N ARG A 88 -25.31 13.70 -13.15
CA ARG A 88 -25.90 13.48 -14.48
C ARG A 88 -24.82 13.63 -15.53
N PHE A 89 -24.92 12.86 -16.60
CA PHE A 89 -23.99 12.99 -17.71
C PHE A 89 -24.68 12.98 -19.07
N ARG A 90 -24.03 13.63 -20.04
CA ARG A 90 -24.42 13.63 -21.45
C ARG A 90 -23.17 13.55 -22.31
N ILE A 91 -23.27 12.84 -23.43
CA ILE A 91 -22.20 12.73 -24.41
C ILE A 91 -22.65 13.43 -25.69
N ILE A 92 -21.82 14.33 -26.20
CA ILE A 92 -22.00 14.99 -27.50
C ILE A 92 -20.63 14.94 -28.18
N ASP A 93 -20.56 14.31 -29.34
CA ASP A 93 -19.32 14.05 -30.07
C ASP A 93 -18.26 13.38 -29.18
N SER A 94 -17.13 14.04 -28.94
CA SER A 94 -16.03 13.59 -28.07
C SER A 94 -16.02 14.28 -26.71
N LEU A 95 -17.11 14.96 -26.34
CA LEU A 95 -17.25 15.65 -25.06
C LEU A 95 -18.24 14.92 -24.16
N VAL A 96 -17.84 14.73 -22.91
CA VAL A 96 -18.73 14.29 -21.83
C VAL A 96 -18.96 15.45 -20.88
N THR A 97 -20.22 15.82 -20.70
CA THR A 97 -20.63 16.78 -19.66
C THR A 97 -21.01 15.97 -18.44
N ILE A 98 -20.39 16.23 -17.29
CA ILE A 98 -20.71 15.64 -15.99
C ILE A 98 -21.14 16.79 -15.08
N ASN A 99 -22.42 16.84 -14.71
CA ASN A 99 -23.06 18.01 -14.11
C ASN A 99 -22.84 19.28 -14.96
N GLU A 100 -22.05 20.24 -14.48
CA GLU A 100 -21.72 21.49 -15.17
C GLU A 100 -20.34 21.47 -15.83
N ALA A 101 -19.50 20.48 -15.50
CA ALA A 101 -18.15 20.37 -16.00
C ALA A 101 -18.12 19.62 -17.34
N ILE A 102 -17.35 20.14 -18.29
CA ILE A 102 -17.17 19.53 -19.61
C ILE A 102 -15.78 18.90 -19.64
N TYR A 103 -15.73 17.65 -20.09
CA TYR A 103 -14.49 16.91 -20.28
C TYR A 103 -14.40 16.45 -21.73
N LYS A 104 -13.19 16.46 -22.27
CA LYS A 104 -12.90 15.82 -23.56
C LYS A 104 -12.48 14.38 -23.30
N ILE A 105 -13.01 13.47 -24.11
CA ILE A 105 -12.63 12.06 -24.11
C ILE A 105 -11.41 11.92 -25.00
N ASP A 106 -10.24 11.76 -24.38
CA ASP A 106 -8.99 11.57 -25.11
C ASP A 106 -8.80 10.10 -25.49
N LYS A 107 -9.26 9.17 -24.63
CA LYS A 107 -9.18 7.73 -24.85
C LYS A 107 -10.29 6.99 -24.11
N ILE A 108 -10.85 5.95 -24.72
CA ILE A 108 -11.72 4.98 -24.06
C ILE A 108 -11.70 3.63 -24.80
N ASN A 109 -11.55 2.53 -24.08
CA ASN A 109 -11.64 1.17 -24.61
C ASN A 109 -12.08 0.19 -23.49
N ASP A 110 -11.96 -1.12 -23.71
CA ASP A 110 -12.35 -2.14 -22.72
C ASP A 110 -11.44 -2.21 -21.47
N TYR A 111 -10.33 -1.45 -21.43
CA TYR A 111 -9.30 -1.51 -20.40
C TYR A 111 -9.10 -0.17 -19.67
N GLU A 112 -9.18 0.95 -20.38
CA GLU A 112 -8.84 2.26 -19.82
C GLU A 112 -9.65 3.40 -20.44
N MET A 113 -9.66 4.51 -19.72
CA MET A 113 -10.29 5.75 -20.13
C MET A 113 -9.48 6.95 -19.64
N THR A 114 -9.37 7.95 -20.50
CA THR A 114 -8.70 9.21 -20.18
C THR A 114 -9.62 10.38 -20.52
N PHE A 115 -9.83 11.26 -19.53
CA PHE A 115 -10.54 12.52 -19.69
C PHE A 115 -9.62 13.70 -19.46
N SER A 116 -9.72 14.75 -20.27
CA SER A 116 -9.12 16.05 -19.98
C SER A 116 -10.18 17.09 -19.65
N VAL A 117 -9.88 17.99 -18.71
CA VAL A 117 -10.78 19.14 -18.44
C VAL A 117 -10.89 19.98 -19.71
N TYR A 118 -12.12 20.20 -20.18
CA TYR A 118 -12.39 21.06 -21.32
C TYR A 118 -12.83 22.45 -20.83
N ALA A 119 -11.95 23.43 -20.95
CA ALA A 119 -12.31 24.85 -20.89
C ALA A 119 -11.79 25.55 -22.14
N LYS A 120 -12.61 26.41 -22.75
CA LYS A 120 -12.25 27.14 -23.99
C LYS A 120 -11.02 28.04 -23.83
N ASN A 121 -10.68 28.44 -22.59
CA ASN A 121 -9.64 29.44 -22.30
C ASN A 121 -8.48 28.90 -21.44
N LEU A 122 -8.32 27.57 -21.30
CA LEU A 122 -7.13 27.01 -20.63
C LEU A 122 -6.00 26.84 -21.64
N ASP A 123 -4.84 27.43 -21.32
CA ASP A 123 -3.60 27.23 -22.09
C ASP A 123 -3.17 25.75 -22.03
N GLY A 124 -2.43 25.28 -23.03
CA GLY A 124 -2.14 23.84 -23.21
C GLY A 124 -1.50 23.17 -22.00
N ASP A 125 -0.68 23.92 -21.26
CA ASP A 125 0.15 23.40 -20.18
C ASP A 125 -0.59 23.28 -18.84
N GLU A 126 -1.81 23.83 -18.69
CA GLU A 126 -2.59 23.77 -17.44
C GLU A 126 -3.74 22.73 -17.47
N LYS A 127 -3.76 21.86 -18.49
CA LYS A 127 -4.84 20.87 -18.66
C LYS A 127 -4.54 19.56 -17.94
N PHE A 128 -5.29 19.31 -16.86
CA PHE A 128 -5.28 18.03 -16.16
C PHE A 128 -5.95 16.94 -17.00
N ARG A 129 -5.31 15.77 -17.08
CA ARG A 129 -5.91 14.54 -17.59
C ARG A 129 -6.06 13.52 -16.47
N PHE A 130 -7.22 12.90 -16.41
CA PHE A 130 -7.59 11.89 -15.43
C PHE A 130 -7.62 10.54 -16.11
N HIS A 131 -6.84 9.61 -15.58
CA HIS A 131 -6.71 8.25 -16.12
C HIS A 131 -7.46 7.26 -15.24
N TYR A 132 -8.24 6.40 -15.88
CA TYR A 132 -9.07 5.40 -15.22
C TYR A 132 -8.85 4.02 -15.85
N LEU A 133 -8.96 2.99 -15.02
CA LEU A 133 -8.97 1.59 -15.44
C LEU A 133 -10.39 1.04 -15.40
N ALA A 134 -10.76 0.30 -16.44
CA ALA A 134 -12.04 -0.39 -16.51
C ALA A 134 -12.06 -1.57 -15.53
N THR A 135 -13.15 -1.72 -14.79
CA THR A 135 -13.37 -2.86 -13.91
C THR A 135 -14.85 -3.24 -13.88
N LYS A 136 -15.12 -4.52 -13.58
CA LYS A 136 -16.48 -5.01 -13.30
C LYS A 136 -16.76 -5.07 -11.79
N ASP A 137 -15.75 -4.82 -10.97
CA ASP A 137 -15.86 -4.79 -9.52
C ASP A 137 -16.81 -3.66 -9.10
N THR A 138 -17.71 -3.95 -8.16
CA THR A 138 -18.49 -2.94 -7.44
C THR A 138 -17.57 -2.06 -6.57
N PRO A 139 -17.99 -0.85 -6.16
CA PRO A 139 -17.19 -0.02 -5.26
C PRO A 139 -16.79 -0.73 -3.96
N SER A 140 -17.67 -1.57 -3.41
CA SER A 140 -17.35 -2.42 -2.26
C SER A 140 -16.31 -3.49 -2.59
N GLU A 141 -16.31 -4.07 -3.80
CA GLU A 141 -15.28 -5.01 -4.24
C GLU A 141 -13.94 -4.32 -4.53
N ILE A 142 -13.94 -3.10 -5.06
CA ILE A 142 -12.73 -2.26 -5.22
C ILE A 142 -12.19 -1.88 -3.83
N TYR A 143 -13.08 -1.55 -2.88
CA TYR A 143 -12.73 -1.30 -1.48
C TYR A 143 -12.11 -2.54 -0.86
N LEU A 144 -12.77 -3.68 -1.02
CA LEU A 144 -12.25 -4.97 -0.56
C LEU A 144 -10.90 -5.28 -1.21
N ARG A 145 -10.68 -4.99 -2.50
CA ARG A 145 -9.40 -5.17 -3.20
C ARG A 145 -8.31 -4.21 -2.71
N LYS A 146 -8.62 -2.93 -2.48
CA LYS A 146 -7.61 -1.92 -2.08
C LYS A 146 -7.28 -1.94 -0.59
N LEU A 147 -8.24 -2.27 0.26
CA LEU A 147 -8.12 -2.15 1.72
C LEU A 147 -8.10 -3.50 2.44
N ILE A 148 -8.77 -4.52 1.89
CA ILE A 148 -8.88 -5.86 2.51
C ILE A 148 -8.07 -6.94 1.74
N LYS A 149 -7.71 -6.72 0.45
CA LYS A 149 -7.15 -7.76 -0.45
C LYS A 149 -6.12 -7.26 -1.46
N PRO A 150 -4.85 -7.08 -1.09
CA PRO A 150 -3.77 -7.18 -2.08
C PRO A 150 -3.67 -8.58 -2.71
N ASN A 151 -4.27 -9.64 -2.14
CA ASN A 151 -3.98 -11.01 -2.59
C ASN A 151 -5.14 -12.03 -2.34
N ILE A 152 -6.19 -12.04 -3.16
CA ILE A 152 -6.89 -13.33 -3.40
C ILE A 152 -6.13 -14.01 -4.53
N VAL A 153 -5.71 -15.26 -4.34
CA VAL A 153 -5.20 -16.06 -5.46
C VAL A 153 -6.30 -17.04 -5.86
N PHE A 154 -6.91 -16.82 -7.03
CA PHE A 154 -7.74 -17.83 -7.67
C PHE A 154 -6.83 -18.93 -8.21
N ASP A 155 -6.90 -20.14 -7.66
CA ASP A 155 -6.21 -21.29 -8.25
C ASP A 155 -7.04 -21.81 -9.44
N ALA A 156 -6.64 -21.34 -10.63
CA ALA A 156 -7.41 -21.40 -11.86
C ALA A 156 -7.76 -22.80 -12.44
N PRO A 157 -7.30 -23.96 -11.93
CA PRO A 157 -7.83 -25.23 -12.40
C PRO A 157 -8.98 -25.81 -11.56
N LYS A 158 -9.13 -25.42 -10.27
CA LYS A 158 -9.96 -26.19 -9.30
C LYS A 158 -11.14 -25.46 -8.67
N LYS A 159 -11.36 -24.16 -8.95
CA LYS A 159 -12.36 -23.31 -8.25
C LYS A 159 -12.12 -23.19 -6.73
N ASP A 160 -10.95 -23.58 -6.23
CA ASP A 160 -10.61 -23.43 -4.82
C ASP A 160 -10.13 -21.99 -4.56
N THR A 161 -10.80 -21.32 -3.62
CA THR A 161 -10.40 -19.98 -3.18
C THR A 161 -9.27 -20.10 -2.16
N ILE A 162 -8.11 -19.54 -2.48
CA ILE A 162 -7.00 -19.35 -1.54
C ILE A 162 -6.96 -17.87 -1.15
N PHE A 163 -7.04 -17.61 0.16
CA PHE A 163 -6.85 -16.27 0.70
C PHE A 163 -5.37 -16.01 0.90
N LEU A 164 -4.87 -14.81 0.71
CA LEU A 164 -3.59 -14.49 1.33
C LEU A 164 -3.81 -14.18 2.80
N PHE A 165 -2.84 -14.58 3.61
CA PHE A 165 -2.69 -14.20 4.99
C PHE A 165 -2.75 -12.68 5.17
N ASN A 166 -3.79 -12.21 5.86
CA ASN A 166 -4.04 -10.81 6.15
C ASN A 166 -4.88 -10.67 7.44
N GLN A 167 -5.10 -9.44 7.91
CA GLN A 167 -5.80 -9.14 9.17
C GLN A 167 -7.27 -9.60 9.23
N GLU A 168 -7.90 -9.93 8.09
CA GLU A 168 -9.32 -10.31 8.02
C GLU A 168 -9.51 -11.83 7.93
N VAL A 169 -8.75 -12.49 7.07
CA VAL A 169 -8.83 -13.95 6.84
C VAL A 169 -7.44 -14.53 6.94
N TYR A 170 -7.17 -15.16 8.07
CA TYR A 170 -5.88 -15.76 8.37
C TYR A 170 -6.03 -17.10 9.08
N PRO A 171 -5.11 -18.05 8.83
CA PRO A 171 -4.99 -19.24 9.65
C PRO A 171 -4.47 -18.81 11.02
N LYS A 172 -4.76 -19.60 12.04
CA LYS A 172 -4.28 -19.34 13.40
C LYS A 172 -3.10 -20.23 13.71
N PHE A 173 -2.19 -19.82 14.57
CA PHE A 173 -0.96 -20.55 14.81
C PHE A 173 -0.79 -20.84 16.29
N ARG A 174 -0.74 -22.14 16.65
CA ARG A 174 -0.61 -22.55 18.06
C ARG A 174 0.84 -22.54 18.54
N GLY A 175 1.81 -22.75 17.64
CA GLY A 175 3.24 -22.76 17.95
C GLY A 175 3.61 -23.60 19.18
N ASN A 176 4.68 -23.20 19.87
CA ASN A 176 5.08 -23.73 21.18
C ASN A 176 4.87 -22.72 22.34
N SER A 177 4.28 -21.56 22.06
CA SER A 177 4.08 -20.50 23.06
C SER A 177 3.10 -20.93 24.15
N GLU A 178 3.55 -20.94 25.41
CA GLU A 178 2.70 -21.24 26.57
C GLU A 178 1.56 -20.25 26.73
N TRP A 179 1.78 -18.99 26.37
CA TRP A 179 0.74 -17.95 26.40
C TRP A 179 -0.39 -18.28 25.41
N LEU A 180 -0.06 -18.63 24.16
CA LEU A 180 -1.06 -18.97 23.14
C LEU A 180 -1.80 -20.28 23.40
N ARG A 181 -1.28 -21.18 24.25
CA ARG A 181 -2.03 -22.37 24.67
C ARG A 181 -3.26 -22.02 25.51
N ASN A 182 -3.24 -20.86 26.17
CA ASN A 182 -4.30 -20.41 27.06
C ASN A 182 -5.24 -19.38 26.42
N VAL A 183 -4.88 -18.83 25.26
CA VAL A 183 -5.75 -17.93 24.48
C VAL A 183 -6.73 -18.80 23.68
N PRO A 184 -8.05 -18.62 23.85
CA PRO A 184 -9.02 -19.33 23.02
C PRO A 184 -8.76 -19.06 21.55
N ASP A 185 -8.84 -20.10 20.71
CA ASP A 185 -8.52 -19.97 19.29
C ASP A 185 -9.24 -18.77 18.66
N PHE A 186 -10.48 -18.44 19.03
CA PHE A 186 -11.23 -17.31 18.46
C PHE A 186 -10.69 -15.92 18.81
N GLU A 187 -9.89 -15.76 19.87
CA GLU A 187 -9.35 -14.48 20.35
C GLU A 187 -7.94 -14.16 19.83
N GLN A 188 -7.26 -15.13 19.22
CA GLN A 188 -5.92 -14.88 18.66
C GLN A 188 -5.98 -13.84 17.55
N ALA A 189 -5.29 -12.71 17.74
CA ALA A 189 -5.20 -11.65 16.76
C ALA A 189 -4.26 -12.01 15.61
N PHE A 190 -4.36 -11.26 14.51
CA PHE A 190 -3.50 -11.44 13.34
C PHE A 190 -2.02 -11.20 13.69
N ASP A 191 -1.72 -10.12 14.41
CA ASP A 191 -0.35 -9.75 14.75
C ASP A 191 0.32 -10.81 15.64
N ASP A 192 -0.43 -11.42 16.57
CA ASP A 192 0.05 -12.54 17.38
C ASP A 192 0.37 -13.77 16.52
N THR A 193 -0.53 -14.08 15.58
CA THR A 193 -0.35 -15.20 14.65
C THR A 193 0.88 -14.97 13.78
N TYR A 194 0.97 -13.78 13.17
CA TYR A 194 2.09 -13.39 12.31
C TYR A 194 3.39 -13.48 13.10
N GLY A 195 3.48 -12.78 14.24
CA GLY A 195 4.70 -12.71 15.05
C GLY A 195 5.14 -14.08 15.55
N VAL A 196 4.24 -14.89 16.13
CA VAL A 196 4.63 -16.18 16.69
C VAL A 196 5.00 -17.19 15.61
N SER A 197 4.29 -17.22 14.48
CA SER A 197 4.65 -18.13 13.39
C SER A 197 5.91 -17.71 12.66
N TYR A 198 6.12 -16.41 12.48
CA TYR A 198 7.34 -15.84 11.92
C TYR A 198 8.53 -16.20 12.80
N ASN A 199 8.48 -15.89 14.10
CA ASN A 199 9.56 -16.18 15.05
C ASN A 199 9.83 -17.67 15.16
N PHE A 200 8.80 -18.52 15.18
CA PHE A 200 8.97 -19.97 15.20
C PHE A 200 9.80 -20.47 14.01
N ILE A 201 9.53 -19.95 12.81
CA ILE A 201 10.28 -20.31 11.59
C ILE A 201 11.68 -19.69 11.63
N GLU A 202 11.78 -18.42 12.03
CA GLU A 202 13.03 -17.67 12.07
C GLU A 202 14.03 -18.29 13.05
N ASP A 203 13.61 -18.61 14.27
CA ASP A 203 14.48 -19.22 15.30
C ASP A 203 15.09 -20.55 14.81
N GLU A 204 14.29 -21.39 14.15
CA GLU A 204 14.75 -22.65 13.59
C GLU A 204 15.68 -22.43 12.40
N PHE A 205 15.29 -21.54 11.48
CA PHE A 205 16.00 -21.26 10.24
C PHE A 205 17.34 -20.54 10.48
N VAL A 206 17.34 -19.42 11.18
CA VAL A 206 18.48 -18.54 11.40
C VAL A 206 19.59 -19.24 12.18
N SER A 207 19.28 -20.24 13.01
CA SER A 207 20.30 -21.07 13.68
C SER A 207 21.28 -21.77 12.73
N HIS A 208 20.93 -21.91 11.45
CA HIS A 208 21.78 -22.51 10.41
C HIS A 208 22.61 -21.47 9.63
N ILE A 209 22.38 -20.17 9.85
CA ILE A 209 23.03 -19.08 9.12
C ILE A 209 24.17 -18.50 9.98
N PRO A 210 25.39 -18.34 9.42
CA PRO A 210 26.47 -17.64 10.10
C PRO A 210 26.09 -16.19 10.44
N LYS A 211 26.38 -15.77 11.68
CA LYS A 211 26.10 -14.43 12.19
C LYS A 211 26.83 -13.28 11.47
N ASN A 212 27.80 -13.59 10.61
CA ASN A 212 28.66 -12.62 9.95
C ASN A 212 28.25 -12.30 8.49
N ILE A 213 27.12 -12.84 8.01
CA ILE A 213 26.65 -12.62 6.64
C ILE A 213 25.28 -11.92 6.63
N ASN A 214 25.13 -10.96 5.71
CA ASN A 214 23.83 -10.37 5.41
C ASN A 214 23.07 -11.32 4.50
N THR A 215 21.84 -11.66 4.87
CA THR A 215 21.00 -12.50 4.04
C THR A 215 19.59 -11.94 3.93
N ARG A 216 18.92 -12.23 2.81
CA ARG A 216 17.50 -11.95 2.61
C ARG A 216 16.86 -13.10 1.85
N PHE A 217 15.76 -13.60 2.39
CA PHE A 217 14.97 -14.68 1.81
C PHE A 217 13.52 -14.25 1.75
N GLU A 218 12.88 -14.42 0.61
CA GLU A 218 11.44 -14.24 0.45
C GLU A 218 10.81 -15.57 0.07
N VAL A 219 9.73 -15.92 0.74
CA VAL A 219 9.10 -17.23 0.62
C VAL A 219 7.59 -17.10 0.68
N SER A 220 6.92 -17.98 -0.06
CA SER A 220 5.48 -18.17 0.00
C SER A 220 5.14 -19.62 0.26
N PHE A 221 4.08 -19.89 1.01
CA PHE A 221 3.58 -21.25 1.26
C PHE A 221 2.10 -21.23 1.57
N ASP A 222 1.43 -22.37 1.39
CA ASP A 222 -0.01 -22.50 1.60
C ASP A 222 -0.32 -23.30 2.87
N VAL A 223 -1.15 -22.74 3.73
CA VAL A 223 -1.81 -23.43 4.84
C VAL A 223 -3.16 -23.94 4.35
N THR A 224 -3.37 -25.25 4.42
CA THR A 224 -4.59 -25.90 3.96
C THR A 224 -5.76 -25.72 4.93
N THR A 225 -6.96 -26.11 4.51
CA THR A 225 -8.17 -26.19 5.37
C THR A 225 -8.05 -27.18 6.53
N ARG A 226 -6.95 -27.94 6.60
CA ARG A 226 -6.63 -28.89 7.68
C ARG A 226 -5.40 -28.47 8.50
N GLY A 227 -4.85 -27.28 8.26
CA GLY A 227 -3.65 -26.81 8.95
C GLY A 227 -2.34 -27.46 8.51
N LEU A 228 -2.35 -28.15 7.37
CA LEU A 228 -1.13 -28.67 6.73
C LEU A 228 -0.48 -27.59 5.87
N VAL A 229 0.84 -27.64 5.75
CA VAL A 229 1.62 -26.78 4.86
C VAL A 229 1.87 -27.48 3.53
N GLU A 230 1.64 -26.76 2.42
CA GLU A 230 1.85 -27.18 1.03
C GLU A 230 2.48 -26.01 0.23
N ASN A 231 2.92 -26.28 -1.01
CA ASN A 231 3.34 -25.26 -1.97
C ASN A 231 4.39 -24.26 -1.45
N ILE A 232 5.41 -24.73 -0.74
CA ILE A 232 6.53 -23.89 -0.30
C ILE A 232 7.34 -23.48 -1.54
N VAL A 233 7.38 -22.18 -1.82
CA VAL A 233 8.09 -21.57 -2.95
C VAL A 233 8.94 -20.41 -2.43
N ILE A 234 10.26 -20.55 -2.55
CA ILE A 234 11.19 -19.46 -2.28
C ILE A 234 11.21 -18.55 -3.50
N THR A 235 10.70 -17.33 -3.33
CA THR A 235 10.52 -16.36 -4.43
C THR A 235 11.79 -15.53 -4.67
N SER A 236 12.60 -15.32 -3.64
CA SER A 236 13.89 -14.63 -3.72
C SER A 236 14.83 -15.13 -2.62
N SER A 237 16.14 -15.19 -2.90
CA SER A 237 17.14 -15.63 -1.91
C SER A 237 18.52 -15.08 -2.29
N THR A 238 19.18 -14.40 -1.35
CA THR A 238 20.57 -13.94 -1.52
C THR A 238 21.58 -15.08 -1.41
N ASN A 239 21.25 -16.12 -0.65
CA ASN A 239 22.12 -17.26 -0.36
C ASN A 239 21.35 -18.59 -0.54
N PRO A 240 21.20 -19.07 -1.79
CA PRO A 240 20.35 -20.23 -2.10
C PRO A 240 20.74 -21.53 -1.38
N GLU A 241 21.98 -21.64 -0.90
CA GLU A 241 22.46 -22.78 -0.11
C GLU A 241 21.67 -23.01 1.18
N TYR A 242 21.04 -21.96 1.74
CA TYR A 242 20.25 -22.08 2.96
C TYR A 242 18.75 -22.35 2.71
N ASN A 243 18.31 -22.33 1.45
CA ASN A 243 16.92 -22.57 1.05
C ASN A 243 16.32 -23.89 1.61
N PRO A 244 17.07 -25.02 1.68
CA PRO A 244 16.55 -26.25 2.26
C PRO A 244 16.21 -26.12 3.75
N TYR A 245 16.98 -25.35 4.53
CA TYR A 245 16.73 -25.13 5.96
C TYR A 245 15.46 -24.29 6.16
N LEU A 246 15.27 -23.23 5.36
CA LEU A 246 14.04 -22.44 5.39
C LEU A 246 12.82 -23.29 5.05
N SER A 247 12.92 -24.12 4.00
CA SER A 247 11.83 -25.02 3.59
C SER A 247 11.51 -26.04 4.68
N ALA A 248 12.53 -26.59 5.35
CA ALA A 248 12.36 -27.53 6.45
C ALA A 248 11.69 -26.87 7.67
N ALA A 249 12.13 -25.68 8.08
CA ALA A 249 11.54 -24.92 9.18
C ALA A 249 10.06 -24.60 8.92
N ILE A 250 9.74 -24.18 7.69
CA ILE A 250 8.34 -23.97 7.26
C ILE A 250 7.55 -25.28 7.30
N GLN A 251 8.10 -26.39 6.78
CA GLN A 251 7.44 -27.68 6.81
C GLN A 251 7.17 -28.16 8.25
N ASN A 252 8.05 -27.84 9.20
CA ASN A 252 7.89 -28.16 10.62
C ASN A 252 6.75 -27.39 11.30
N THR A 253 6.23 -26.33 10.67
CA THR A 253 4.99 -25.67 11.12
C THR A 253 3.73 -26.43 10.77
N SER A 254 3.80 -27.46 9.92
CA SER A 254 2.65 -28.28 9.54
C SER A 254 1.95 -28.88 10.77
N ARG A 255 0.61 -28.85 10.78
CA ARG A 255 -0.28 -29.22 11.90
C ARG A 255 -0.22 -28.31 13.14
N LYS A 256 0.62 -27.28 13.16
CA LYS A 256 0.58 -26.22 14.18
C LYS A 256 -0.36 -25.07 13.78
N TRP A 257 -0.82 -25.09 12.53
CA TRP A 257 -1.81 -24.17 12.01
C TRP A 257 -3.23 -24.68 12.24
N LEU A 258 -4.12 -23.76 12.56
CA LEU A 258 -5.56 -23.91 12.37
C LEU A 258 -5.94 -23.18 11.09
N PRO A 259 -6.88 -23.72 10.30
CA PRO A 259 -7.25 -23.12 9.03
C PRO A 259 -7.89 -21.74 9.22
N ALA A 260 -7.76 -20.89 8.20
CA ALA A 260 -8.47 -19.62 8.19
C ALA A 260 -9.97 -19.84 8.12
N ARG A 261 -10.73 -19.11 8.94
CA ARG A 261 -12.19 -19.24 8.99
C ARG A 261 -12.86 -17.96 8.53
N TRP A 262 -13.78 -18.07 7.57
CA TRP A 262 -14.59 -16.95 7.10
C TRP A 262 -16.02 -17.41 6.85
N LYS A 263 -17.01 -16.66 7.36
CA LYS A 263 -18.44 -17.04 7.31
C LYS A 263 -18.66 -18.52 7.66
N GLU A 264 -18.03 -18.94 8.76
CA GLU A 264 -18.05 -20.29 9.31
C GLU A 264 -17.40 -21.41 8.47
N LYS A 265 -16.83 -21.09 7.30
CA LYS A 265 -16.11 -22.05 6.43
C LYS A 265 -14.61 -21.91 6.57
N ASN A 266 -13.91 -23.03 6.44
CA ASN A 266 -12.45 -23.07 6.42
C ASN A 266 -11.92 -22.84 5.01
N TYR A 267 -10.86 -22.04 4.88
CA TYR A 267 -10.22 -21.72 3.62
C TYR A 267 -8.72 -21.98 3.67
N LYS A 268 -8.15 -22.28 2.49
CA LYS A 268 -6.70 -22.27 2.32
C LYS A 268 -6.18 -20.85 2.43
N SER A 269 -4.99 -20.70 2.98
CA SER A 269 -4.34 -19.40 3.11
C SER A 269 -2.90 -19.43 2.63
N ARG A 270 -2.52 -18.51 1.75
CA ARG A 270 -1.16 -18.30 1.30
C ARG A 270 -0.46 -17.30 2.22
N ILE A 271 0.64 -17.71 2.81
CA ILE A 271 1.51 -16.89 3.64
C ILE A 271 2.69 -16.44 2.79
N GLN A 272 3.13 -15.20 2.99
CA GLN A 272 4.33 -14.63 2.38
C GLN A 272 5.18 -13.99 3.47
N TYR A 273 6.40 -14.49 3.65
CA TYR A 273 7.36 -13.99 4.64
C TYR A 273 8.65 -13.57 3.96
N ALA A 274 9.30 -12.58 4.57
CA ALA A 274 10.64 -12.15 4.23
C ALA A 274 11.50 -12.24 5.48
N PHE A 275 12.53 -13.08 5.45
CA PHE A 275 13.51 -13.22 6.52
C PHE A 275 14.78 -12.50 6.13
N GLN A 276 15.40 -11.81 7.09
CA GLN A 276 16.68 -11.16 6.88
C GLN A 276 17.58 -11.35 8.08
N THR A 277 18.86 -11.64 7.82
CA THR A 277 19.91 -11.55 8.83
C THR A 277 20.79 -10.36 8.49
N GLU A 278 21.13 -9.59 9.50
CA GLU A 278 22.17 -8.58 9.40
C GLU A 278 23.44 -9.14 10.03
N LYS A 279 24.58 -8.82 9.43
CA LYS A 279 25.89 -9.11 9.97
C LYS A 279 25.96 -8.49 11.36
N GLU A 280 26.16 -9.32 12.38
CA GLU A 280 26.40 -8.86 13.74
C GLU A 280 27.59 -7.88 13.72
N ASP A 281 27.38 -6.65 14.19
CA ASP A 281 28.50 -5.75 14.47
C ASP A 281 29.17 -6.28 15.75
N PRO A 282 30.43 -6.76 15.68
CA PRO A 282 31.15 -7.24 16.85
C PRO A 282 31.36 -6.15 17.92
N ASN A 283 31.07 -4.89 17.61
CA ASN A 283 31.08 -3.77 18.55
C ASN A 283 29.68 -3.37 19.06
N ALA A 284 28.60 -4.02 18.60
CA ALA A 284 27.26 -3.75 19.08
C ALA A 284 27.17 -4.12 20.57
N ILE A 285 26.84 -3.13 21.40
CA ILE A 285 26.57 -3.33 22.81
C ILE A 285 25.05 -3.45 22.92
N ALA A 286 24.52 -4.49 23.55
CA ALA A 286 23.07 -4.60 23.76
C ALA A 286 22.55 -3.36 24.51
N TYR A 287 21.41 -2.81 24.07
CA TYR A 287 20.79 -1.68 24.74
C TYR A 287 20.28 -2.09 26.13
N ASP A 288 20.83 -1.47 27.15
CA ASP A 288 20.38 -1.57 28.54
C ASP A 288 20.19 -0.12 29.05
N PRO A 289 18.96 0.29 29.42
CA PRO A 289 18.69 1.64 29.88
C PRO A 289 19.52 2.08 31.09
N GLU A 290 19.76 1.17 32.05
CA GLU A 290 20.49 1.49 33.29
C GLU A 290 21.98 1.69 33.00
N ILE A 291 22.54 0.82 32.16
CA ILE A 291 23.94 0.93 31.72
C ILE A 291 24.13 2.17 30.85
N TYR A 292 23.18 2.46 29.95
CA TYR A 292 23.20 3.65 29.12
C TYR A 292 23.22 4.92 29.97
N ASP A 293 22.28 5.03 30.92
CA ASP A 293 22.17 6.17 31.83
C ASP A 293 23.41 6.31 32.70
N ASN A 294 24.02 5.21 33.15
CA ASN A 294 25.27 5.24 33.90
C ASN A 294 26.41 5.86 33.08
N PHE A 295 26.61 5.38 31.85
CA PHE A 295 27.66 5.91 30.96
C PHE A 295 27.40 7.37 30.61
N TYR A 296 26.16 7.73 30.28
CA TYR A 296 25.77 9.09 29.94
C TYR A 296 26.00 10.04 31.11
N ASN A 297 25.48 9.73 32.29
CA ASN A 297 25.63 10.56 33.49
C ASN A 297 27.10 10.70 33.92
N ARG A 298 27.89 9.63 33.83
CA ARG A 298 29.33 9.69 34.11
C ARG A 298 30.08 10.52 33.07
N ALA A 299 29.71 10.47 31.80
CA ALA A 299 30.26 11.33 30.76
C ALA A 299 29.96 12.81 31.05
N MET A 300 28.73 13.13 31.44
CA MET A 300 28.34 14.48 31.84
C MET A 300 29.19 15.00 33.02
N GLY A 301 29.42 14.15 34.03
CA GLY A 301 30.32 14.48 35.15
C GLY A 301 31.77 14.71 34.72
N LEU A 302 32.26 14.00 33.70
CA LEU A 302 33.60 14.21 33.13
C LEU A 302 33.67 15.48 32.28
N MET A 303 32.63 15.80 31.51
CA MET A 303 32.50 17.05 30.75
C MET A 303 32.55 18.27 31.68
N ALA A 304 31.82 18.23 32.79
CA ALA A 304 31.84 19.29 33.81
C ALA A 304 33.25 19.51 34.40
N ARG A 305 34.07 18.46 34.44
CA ARG A 305 35.48 18.48 34.90
C ARG A 305 36.48 18.73 33.75
N LYS A 306 35.99 19.08 32.55
CA LYS A 306 36.79 19.31 31.33
C LYS A 306 37.66 18.11 30.90
N LYS A 307 37.29 16.89 31.31
CA LYS A 307 37.96 15.64 30.92
C LYS A 307 37.32 15.07 29.65
N TYR A 308 37.46 15.80 28.55
CA TYR A 308 36.74 15.56 27.29
C TYR A 308 37.11 14.24 26.61
N ASP A 309 38.37 13.82 26.70
CA ASP A 309 38.89 12.53 26.21
C ASP A 309 38.13 11.35 26.82
N LYS A 310 37.96 11.34 28.14
CA LYS A 310 37.28 10.28 28.87
C LYS A 310 35.76 10.34 28.66
N ALA A 311 35.20 11.54 28.53
CA ALA A 311 33.79 11.72 28.22
C ALA A 311 33.45 11.16 26.84
N VAL A 312 34.27 11.42 25.82
CA VAL A 312 34.12 10.86 24.47
C VAL A 312 34.08 9.33 24.49
N GLY A 313 34.95 8.69 25.30
CA GLY A 313 34.98 7.24 25.43
C GLY A 313 33.67 6.67 25.98
N LEU A 314 33.06 7.32 26.97
CA LEU A 314 31.78 6.90 27.54
C LEU A 314 30.60 7.19 26.61
N LEU A 315 30.57 8.37 25.97
CA LEU A 315 29.52 8.72 25.01
C LEU A 315 29.55 7.82 23.77
N SER A 316 30.74 7.37 23.36
CA SER A 316 30.86 6.38 22.27
C SER A 316 30.25 5.03 22.65
N LYS A 317 30.32 4.63 23.92
CA LYS A 317 29.63 3.42 24.40
C LYS A 317 28.11 3.58 24.34
N CYS A 318 27.58 4.75 24.74
CA CYS A 318 26.15 5.06 24.58
C CYS A 318 25.71 4.92 23.11
N ILE A 319 26.49 5.46 22.17
CA ILE A 319 26.20 5.41 20.74
C ILE A 319 26.22 3.99 20.18
N LEU A 320 27.10 3.13 20.69
CA LEU A 320 27.15 1.71 20.31
C LEU A 320 25.99 0.88 20.88
N MET A 321 25.24 1.42 21.84
CA MET A 321 24.08 0.75 22.46
C MET A 321 22.78 1.01 21.71
N THR A 322 22.63 2.16 21.05
CA THR A 322 21.44 2.47 20.25
C THR A 322 21.76 3.48 19.16
N GLU A 323 21.28 3.20 17.94
CA GLU A 323 21.44 4.07 16.77
C GLU A 323 20.72 5.42 16.92
N ASP A 324 19.77 5.52 17.87
CA ASP A 324 19.01 6.74 18.20
C ASP A 324 19.59 7.53 19.40
N SER A 325 20.88 7.39 19.67
CA SER A 325 21.60 8.12 20.74
C SER A 325 21.84 9.61 20.40
N ILE A 326 20.80 10.34 20.01
CA ILE A 326 20.86 11.75 19.55
C ILE A 326 21.57 12.63 20.58
N ASP A 327 21.20 12.49 21.86
CA ASP A 327 21.79 13.29 22.94
C ASP A 327 23.27 12.96 23.18
N ALA A 328 23.64 11.68 23.11
CA ALA A 328 25.03 11.28 23.28
C ALA A 328 25.91 11.77 22.12
N LEU A 329 25.40 11.76 20.89
CA LEU A 329 26.06 12.32 19.71
C LEU A 329 26.27 13.83 19.84
N TYR A 330 25.26 14.60 20.26
CA TYR A 330 25.44 16.03 20.52
C TYR A 330 26.50 16.28 21.60
N LYS A 331 26.46 15.52 22.71
CA LYS A 331 27.43 15.67 23.79
C LYS A 331 28.84 15.28 23.38
N ARG A 332 28.99 14.29 22.51
CA ARG A 332 30.31 13.88 22.00
C ARG A 332 30.88 14.92 21.05
N ALA A 333 30.05 15.49 20.18
CA ALA A 333 30.42 16.62 19.34
C ALA A 333 30.84 17.85 20.18
N GLU A 334 30.11 18.17 21.25
CA GLU A 334 30.47 19.22 22.21
C GLU A 334 31.84 18.94 22.87
N CYS A 335 32.12 17.68 23.23
CA CYS A 335 33.43 17.29 23.76
C CYS A 335 34.56 17.48 22.74
N TYR A 336 34.37 17.04 21.49
CA TYR A 336 35.35 17.20 20.43
C TYR A 336 35.62 18.67 20.12
N GLN A 337 34.56 19.49 20.06
CA GLN A 337 34.67 20.94 19.87
C GLN A 337 35.46 21.58 21.02
N ALA A 338 35.13 21.25 22.27
CA ALA A 338 35.82 21.79 23.45
C ALA A 338 37.28 21.32 23.57
N ALA A 339 37.59 20.12 23.05
CA ALA A 339 38.95 19.60 22.94
C ALA A 339 39.73 20.16 21.73
N GLY A 340 39.12 21.00 20.90
CA GLY A 340 39.74 21.56 19.69
C GLY A 340 39.85 20.60 18.50
N ILE A 341 39.23 19.42 18.58
CA ILE A 341 39.29 18.38 17.55
C ILE A 341 38.09 18.51 16.60
N MET A 342 38.05 19.62 15.85
CA MET A 342 36.87 20.02 15.07
C MET A 342 36.43 18.97 14.04
N LYS A 343 37.37 18.23 13.44
CA LYS A 343 37.08 17.16 12.47
C LYS A 343 36.01 16.18 12.96
N TYR A 344 36.12 15.69 14.20
CA TYR A 344 35.18 14.69 14.73
C TYR A 344 33.86 15.31 15.19
N ALA A 345 33.87 16.55 15.69
CA ALA A 345 32.64 17.29 15.96
C ALA A 345 31.81 17.48 14.67
N CYS A 346 32.48 17.79 13.56
CA CYS A 346 31.86 17.93 12.25
C CYS A 346 31.26 16.63 11.72
N MET A 347 31.92 15.49 11.95
CA MET A 347 31.36 14.17 11.58
C MET A 347 30.07 13.90 12.35
N ASP A 348 30.05 14.11 13.67
CA ASP A 348 28.86 13.90 14.51
C ASP A 348 27.72 14.86 14.12
N TRP A 349 28.00 16.15 13.87
CA TRP A 349 26.97 17.09 13.41
C TRP A 349 26.46 16.80 11.99
N SER A 350 27.33 16.35 11.07
CA SER A 350 26.91 15.95 9.72
C SER A 350 25.96 14.76 9.78
N PHE A 351 26.25 13.77 10.63
CA PHE A 351 25.38 12.62 10.84
C PHE A 351 24.04 13.03 11.45
N LEU A 352 24.04 13.87 12.48
CA LEU A 352 22.80 14.38 13.08
C LEU A 352 21.99 15.27 12.10
N SER A 353 22.67 16.02 11.22
CA SER A 353 22.03 16.82 10.18
C SER A 353 21.37 15.97 9.10
N SER A 354 21.97 14.83 8.70
CA SER A 354 21.37 13.93 7.71
C SER A 354 20.10 13.25 8.23
N LYS A 355 19.94 13.17 9.56
CA LYS A 355 18.71 12.76 10.26
C LYS A 355 17.66 13.87 10.36
N GLY A 356 17.90 15.05 9.77
CA GLY A 356 16.95 16.17 9.74
C GLY A 356 16.95 17.07 10.99
N LEU A 357 17.96 16.97 11.86
CA LEU A 357 18.02 17.78 13.08
C LEU A 357 18.57 19.18 12.78
N LYS A 358 17.66 20.17 12.73
CA LYS A 358 17.96 21.58 12.41
C LYS A 358 19.05 22.21 13.29
N ARG A 359 19.16 21.80 14.57
CA ARG A 359 20.22 22.27 15.47
C ARG A 359 21.60 21.80 15.00
N ALA A 360 21.74 20.53 14.64
CA ALA A 360 22.99 19.97 14.12
C ALA A 360 23.34 20.55 12.76
N GLU A 361 22.35 20.73 11.88
CA GLU A 361 22.52 21.41 10.59
C GLU A 361 23.16 22.79 10.80
N LYS A 362 22.57 23.63 11.67
CA LYS A 362 23.12 24.95 12.00
C LYS A 362 24.56 24.87 12.52
N LEU A 363 24.84 23.95 13.45
CA LEU A 363 26.18 23.77 14.02
C LEU A 363 27.20 23.33 12.96
N TYR A 364 26.81 22.42 12.06
CA TYR A 364 27.65 21.97 10.96
C TYR A 364 28.00 23.12 10.00
N TRP A 365 27.01 23.90 9.55
CA TRP A 365 27.26 25.05 8.66
C TRP A 365 28.12 26.13 9.30
N GLN A 366 27.97 26.37 10.60
CA GLN A 366 28.74 27.41 11.31
C GLN A 366 30.20 27.04 11.56
N ASN A 367 30.49 25.75 11.76
CA ASN A 367 31.79 25.32 12.29
C ASN A 367 32.60 24.44 11.32
N CYS A 368 31.97 23.85 10.31
CA CYS A 368 32.57 22.76 9.51
C CYS A 368 32.65 23.03 8.02
N LYS A 369 31.75 23.87 7.50
CA LYS A 369 31.76 24.25 6.10
C LYS A 369 32.47 25.60 5.94
N GLN A 370 33.77 25.54 5.66
CA GLN A 370 34.51 26.65 5.07
C GLN A 370 34.67 26.39 3.57
#